data_AF-A0A2S3HLU4-F1
#
_entry.id   AF-A0A2S3HLU4-F1
#
_cell.length_a   1.000
_cell.length_b   1.000
_cell.length_c   1.000
_cell.angle_alpha   90.00
_cell.angle_beta   90.00
_cell.angle_gamma   90.00
#
_symmetry.space_group_name_H-M   'P 1'
#
loop_
_entity.id
_entity.type
_entity.pdbx_description
1 polymer ?
#
loop_
_entity_poly.entity_id
_entity_poly.type
_entity_poly.pdbx_seq_one_letter_code
_entity_poly.pdbx_strand_id
1 'polypeptide(L)'
;MLRRVPHSLRRALVSSASTHHGRAQIPNPSHSPPQALLPQWRRYASIASSSSAPPQPPSPPRGPSRPGGGAPSVSSLNPAEVAKFAAIAETWWDSNGPFKPLHLMNPTRLSFIRSTLCRYFRRDPYSSKPLKGLKVIDVGCGGGILSEPLARMGATVTAIDAVDKNIKIARIHAASDPTTASIEYCCTTAEELVKEKRMFDAVISLEVIEHVANPLEFCESLSALAVPNGATVVSTINRSMRAYATAIVAAEYILGWDPWA
;
A
#
# COMPACT_ATOMS: atom_id res chain seq x y z
N MET A 1 13.04 22.04 -64.19
CA MET A 1 11.77 22.55 -63.61
C MET A 1 11.92 22.50 -62.08
N LEU A 2 12.49 23.48 -61.35
CA LEU A 2 11.97 24.83 -61.00
C LEU A 2 10.49 24.74 -60.56
N ARG A 3 10.09 24.86 -59.29
CA ARG A 3 10.08 26.00 -58.32
C ARG A 3 9.43 25.48 -57.00
N ARG A 4 9.55 26.01 -55.77
CA ARG A 4 10.10 27.23 -55.13
C ARG A 4 10.07 27.06 -53.59
N VAL A 5 11.02 27.72 -52.91
CA VAL A 5 11.13 28.05 -51.45
C VAL A 5 10.80 29.57 -51.31
N PRO A 6 10.28 30.14 -50.18
CA PRO A 6 11.03 30.68 -49.01
C PRO A 6 10.33 30.53 -47.62
N HIS A 7 11.01 30.27 -46.49
CA HIS A 7 11.90 31.07 -45.62
C HIS A 7 11.24 32.09 -44.67
N SER A 8 11.34 31.82 -43.36
CA SER A 8 11.80 32.75 -42.29
C SER A 8 12.17 31.91 -41.04
N LEU A 9 13.45 31.55 -40.86
CA LEU A 9 14.48 32.21 -40.03
C LEU A 9 14.13 32.23 -38.52
N ARG A 10 14.61 31.27 -37.73
CA ARG A 10 15.92 31.18 -37.03
C ARG A 10 16.11 32.15 -35.84
N ARG A 11 16.15 31.51 -34.65
CA ARG A 11 17.20 31.54 -33.59
C ARG A 11 17.53 32.88 -32.89
N ALA A 12 17.48 32.87 -31.55
CA ALA A 12 18.68 33.02 -30.71
C ALA A 12 18.36 32.81 -29.20
N LEU A 13 19.11 31.89 -28.59
CA LEU A 13 19.44 31.83 -27.17
C LEU A 13 20.52 32.86 -26.87
N VAL A 14 20.47 33.59 -25.75
CA VAL A 14 21.65 33.93 -24.91
C VAL A 14 21.23 34.06 -23.43
N SER A 15 22.08 33.46 -22.60
CA SER A 15 22.17 33.42 -21.14
C SER A 15 22.35 34.80 -20.46
N SER A 16 21.93 34.93 -19.20
CA SER A 16 22.80 35.55 -18.20
C SER A 16 22.53 34.98 -16.81
N ALA A 17 23.60 34.52 -16.16
CA ALA A 17 23.71 34.35 -14.73
C ALA A 17 24.58 35.49 -14.21
N SER A 18 24.21 36.10 -13.08
CA SER A 18 25.15 36.67 -12.11
C SER A 18 24.44 36.99 -10.79
N THR A 19 25.09 36.53 -9.73
CA THR A 19 24.88 36.70 -8.29
C THR A 19 24.94 38.15 -7.81
N HIS A 20 24.19 38.50 -6.76
CA HIS A 20 24.68 39.37 -5.69
C HIS A 20 23.93 39.18 -4.36
N HIS A 21 24.72 39.09 -3.28
CA HIS A 21 24.33 39.19 -1.87
C HIS A 21 23.77 40.57 -1.52
N GLY A 22 22.80 40.63 -0.59
CA GLY A 22 22.35 41.88 0.03
C GLY A 22 21.39 41.64 1.18
N ARG A 23 21.73 42.17 2.35
CA ARG A 23 21.20 41.88 3.69
C ARG A 23 19.93 42.70 4.00
N ALA A 24 19.17 42.20 4.97
CA ALA A 24 17.92 42.67 5.55
C ALA A 24 17.72 44.19 5.74
N GLN A 25 16.47 44.65 5.55
CA GLN A 25 15.84 45.69 6.37
C GLN A 25 14.31 45.56 6.37
N ILE A 26 13.74 45.67 7.57
CA ILE A 26 12.31 45.64 7.91
C ILE A 26 11.75 47.08 7.83
N PRO A 27 10.51 47.26 7.35
CA PRO A 27 9.63 48.29 7.90
C PRO A 27 8.31 47.72 8.43
N ASN A 28 7.91 48.25 9.60
CA ASN A 28 6.68 47.97 10.35
C ASN A 28 5.48 48.78 9.76
N PRO A 29 4.22 48.66 10.24
CA PRO A 29 3.09 48.38 9.38
C PRO A 29 2.08 49.54 9.35
N SER A 30 1.67 49.94 8.16
CA SER A 30 0.42 50.67 7.98
C SER A 30 -0.05 50.37 6.59
N HIS A 31 -1.18 49.68 6.46
CA HIS A 31 -2.20 49.83 5.41
C HIS A 31 -3.12 48.60 5.47
N SER A 32 -4.39 48.87 5.72
CA SER A 32 -5.49 47.93 5.80
C SER A 32 -5.63 47.12 4.49
N PRO A 33 -5.97 45.81 4.55
CA PRO A 33 -6.11 45.01 3.35
C PRO A 33 -7.45 45.30 2.64
N PRO A 34 -7.51 45.18 1.30
CA PRO A 34 -8.75 45.22 0.54
C PRO A 34 -9.59 43.96 0.80
N GLN A 35 -10.91 44.13 0.88
CA GLN A 35 -11.90 43.07 1.06
C GLN A 35 -11.76 41.99 -0.02
N ALA A 36 -11.29 40.80 0.37
CA ALA A 36 -11.34 39.61 -0.46
C ALA A 36 -12.71 38.94 -0.33
N LEU A 37 -13.37 38.74 -1.47
CA LEU A 37 -14.63 38.06 -1.65
C LEU A 37 -14.57 36.62 -1.11
N LEU A 38 -15.38 36.31 -0.10
CA LEU A 38 -15.57 34.95 0.42
C LEU A 38 -16.40 34.12 -0.57
N PRO A 39 -16.04 32.84 -0.85
CA PRO A 39 -16.80 31.96 -1.73
C PRO A 39 -18.23 31.68 -1.24
N GLN A 40 -19.20 31.85 -2.13
CA GLN A 40 -20.65 31.78 -1.90
C GLN A 40 -21.22 30.34 -1.87
N TRP A 41 -20.82 29.50 -0.91
CA TRP A 41 -21.49 28.18 -0.74
C TRP A 41 -22.16 27.97 0.61
N ARG A 42 -22.22 28.99 1.48
CA ARG A 42 -23.13 29.01 2.64
C ARG A 42 -24.40 29.79 2.34
N ARG A 43 -25.28 29.21 1.51
CA ARG A 43 -26.72 29.52 1.53
C ARG A 43 -27.45 28.18 1.37
N TYR A 44 -28.55 28.04 2.11
CA TYR A 44 -29.38 26.85 2.31
C TYR A 44 -28.97 25.94 3.47
N ALA A 45 -29.40 26.31 4.68
CA ALA A 45 -30.14 25.42 5.58
C ALA A 45 -30.56 26.20 6.84
N SER A 46 -31.74 26.82 6.80
CA SER A 46 -32.48 27.23 8.00
C SER A 46 -33.87 27.71 7.59
N ILE A 47 -34.83 26.79 7.51
CA ILE A 47 -36.21 27.04 7.97
C ILE A 47 -36.65 25.76 8.67
N ALA A 48 -36.97 25.88 9.96
CA ALA A 48 -37.66 24.87 10.73
C ALA A 48 -39.17 25.08 10.59
N SER A 49 -39.90 24.01 10.27
CA SER A 49 -41.32 23.89 10.60
C SER A 49 -41.78 22.42 10.55
N SER A 50 -42.07 21.91 11.76
CA SER A 50 -43.15 20.98 12.13
C SER A 50 -43.67 19.90 11.16
N SER A 51 -43.67 18.68 11.71
CA SER A 51 -44.76 17.68 11.73
C SER A 51 -44.66 16.44 10.82
N SER A 52 -44.80 15.29 11.50
CA SER A 52 -45.00 13.91 11.05
C SER A 52 -43.82 13.18 10.39
N ALA A 53 -43.42 12.07 11.02
CA ALA A 53 -42.49 11.09 10.44
C ALA A 53 -43.19 10.34 9.27
N PRO A 54 -42.49 10.03 8.17
CA PRO A 54 -43.04 9.22 7.11
C PRO A 54 -43.29 7.78 7.59
N PRO A 55 -44.36 7.10 7.13
CA PRO A 55 -44.66 5.73 7.52
C PRO A 55 -43.55 4.78 7.04
N GLN A 56 -43.15 3.84 7.88
CA GLN A 56 -42.15 2.83 7.50
C GLN A 56 -42.71 1.88 6.44
N PRO A 57 -41.90 1.46 5.46
CA PRO A 57 -42.33 0.46 4.49
C PRO A 57 -42.62 -0.88 5.20
N PRO A 58 -43.60 -1.66 4.71
CA PRO A 58 -43.94 -2.95 5.29
C PRO A 58 -42.74 -3.91 5.21
N SER A 59 -42.50 -4.67 6.28
CA SER A 59 -41.48 -5.70 6.30
C SER A 59 -41.78 -6.78 5.26
N PRO A 60 -40.78 -7.30 4.52
CA PRO A 60 -41.01 -8.36 3.55
C PRO A 60 -41.51 -9.64 4.27
N PRO A 61 -42.33 -10.46 3.60
CA PRO A 61 -42.85 -11.70 4.18
C PRO A 61 -41.70 -12.65 4.54
N ARG A 62 -41.76 -13.23 5.75
CA ARG A 62 -40.83 -14.28 6.17
C ARG A 62 -41.00 -15.50 5.27
N GLY A 63 -40.05 -15.68 4.36
CA GLY A 63 -39.86 -16.96 3.66
C GLY A 63 -39.42 -18.05 4.64
N PRO A 64 -39.61 -19.34 4.29
CA PRO A 64 -39.29 -20.46 5.16
C PRO A 64 -37.80 -20.47 5.51
N SER A 65 -37.51 -20.70 6.79
CA SER A 65 -36.16 -20.80 7.34
C SER A 65 -35.35 -21.90 6.63
N ARG A 66 -34.31 -21.50 5.88
CA ARG A 66 -33.30 -22.45 5.38
C ARG A 66 -32.53 -23.02 6.58
N PRO A 67 -32.35 -24.35 6.67
CA PRO A 67 -31.50 -24.92 7.70
C PRO A 67 -30.07 -24.40 7.53
N GLY A 68 -29.47 -23.96 8.63
CA GLY A 68 -28.12 -23.44 8.69
C GLY A 68 -27.10 -24.50 8.27
N GLY A 69 -26.63 -24.39 7.02
CA GLY A 69 -25.36 -24.95 6.61
C GLY A 69 -24.28 -23.94 6.93
N GLY A 70 -23.53 -24.14 8.00
CA GLY A 70 -22.25 -23.47 8.16
C GLY A 70 -21.38 -23.86 6.97
N ALA A 71 -21.11 -22.89 6.09
CA ALA A 71 -20.16 -23.11 5.01
C ALA A 71 -18.81 -23.44 5.68
N PRO A 72 -18.14 -24.54 5.30
CA PRO A 72 -16.78 -24.77 5.76
C PRO A 72 -15.94 -23.59 5.28
N SER A 73 -15.13 -23.00 6.16
CA SER A 73 -14.15 -21.98 5.78
C SER A 73 -13.12 -22.65 4.86
N VAL A 74 -13.35 -22.60 3.55
CA VAL A 74 -12.43 -23.13 2.56
C VAL A 74 -11.23 -22.19 2.52
N SER A 75 -10.03 -22.73 2.71
CA SER A 75 -8.79 -21.95 2.73
C SER A 75 -8.62 -21.17 1.42
N SER A 76 -8.25 -19.89 1.52
CA SER A 76 -7.95 -19.04 0.36
C SER A 76 -6.60 -19.38 -0.29
N LEU A 77 -5.86 -20.38 0.19
CA LEU A 77 -4.53 -20.71 -0.31
C LEU A 77 -4.57 -21.57 -1.58
N ASN A 78 -3.70 -21.27 -2.55
CA ASN A 78 -3.41 -22.14 -3.68
C ASN A 78 -2.16 -23.01 -3.40
N PRO A 79 -2.30 -24.35 -3.25
CA PRO A 79 -1.18 -25.23 -2.88
C PRO A 79 -0.01 -25.21 -3.87
N ALA A 80 -0.28 -25.02 -5.18
CA ALA A 80 0.77 -25.01 -6.20
C ALA A 80 1.68 -23.77 -6.06
N GLU A 81 1.10 -22.62 -5.76
CA GLU A 81 1.85 -21.38 -5.53
C GLU A 81 2.67 -21.46 -4.24
N VAL A 82 2.09 -22.01 -3.15
CA VAL A 82 2.78 -22.26 -1.88
C VAL A 82 4.05 -23.09 -2.10
N ALA A 83 3.96 -24.18 -2.88
CA ALA A 83 5.10 -25.04 -3.18
C ALA A 83 6.20 -24.31 -3.99
N LYS A 84 5.81 -23.47 -4.95
CA LYS A 84 6.75 -22.68 -5.76
C LYS A 84 7.58 -21.72 -4.90
N PHE A 85 6.96 -20.98 -3.98
CA PHE A 85 7.68 -20.05 -3.10
C PHE A 85 8.59 -20.79 -2.12
N ALA A 86 8.16 -21.94 -1.60
CA ALA A 86 8.98 -22.77 -0.73
C ALA A 86 10.28 -23.23 -1.42
N ALA A 87 10.24 -23.57 -2.71
CA ALA A 87 11.41 -24.07 -3.43
C ALA A 87 12.58 -23.07 -3.47
N ILE A 88 12.28 -21.77 -3.56
CA ILE A 88 13.28 -20.70 -3.75
C ILE A 88 13.53 -19.86 -2.49
N ALA A 89 12.95 -20.24 -1.34
CA ALA A 89 12.94 -19.42 -0.13
C ALA A 89 14.32 -19.01 0.40
N GLU A 90 15.36 -19.82 0.21
CA GLU A 90 16.73 -19.51 0.66
C GLU A 90 17.36 -18.32 -0.06
N THR A 91 16.86 -17.98 -1.26
CA THR A 91 17.36 -16.87 -2.07
C THR A 91 16.64 -15.55 -1.79
N TRP A 92 15.73 -15.50 -0.80
CA TRP A 92 14.84 -14.34 -0.58
C TRP A 92 15.59 -13.02 -0.37
N TRP A 93 16.73 -13.07 0.32
CA TRP A 93 17.58 -11.91 0.61
C TRP A 93 18.78 -11.75 -0.32
N ASP A 94 18.91 -12.59 -1.35
CA ASP A 94 19.88 -12.36 -2.41
C ASP A 94 19.37 -11.23 -3.33
N SER A 95 20.02 -10.06 -3.21
CA SER A 95 19.73 -8.88 -4.02
C SER A 95 19.91 -9.07 -5.54
N ASN A 96 20.63 -10.11 -5.96
CA ASN A 96 20.81 -10.48 -7.38
C ASN A 96 20.04 -11.75 -7.77
N GLY A 97 19.36 -12.39 -6.82
CA GLY A 97 18.59 -13.61 -7.03
C GLY A 97 17.18 -13.35 -7.60
N PRO A 98 16.33 -14.39 -7.66
CA PRO A 98 14.97 -14.34 -8.20
C PRO A 98 14.09 -13.21 -7.66
N PHE A 99 14.34 -12.75 -6.43
CA PHE A 99 13.57 -11.72 -5.74
C PHE A 99 14.10 -10.29 -5.90
N LYS A 100 15.12 -10.06 -6.74
CA LYS A 100 15.63 -8.71 -7.07
C LYS A 100 14.54 -7.67 -7.41
N PRO A 101 13.44 -7.95 -8.13
CA PRO A 101 12.42 -6.94 -8.40
C PRO A 101 11.75 -6.49 -7.10
N LEU A 102 11.52 -7.40 -6.16
CA LEU A 102 10.93 -7.05 -4.87
C LEU A 102 11.85 -6.10 -4.10
N HIS A 103 13.16 -6.37 -4.07
CA HIS A 103 14.15 -5.49 -3.46
C HIS A 103 14.19 -4.11 -4.11
N LEU A 104 14.17 -4.05 -5.45
CA LEU A 104 14.20 -2.78 -6.19
C LEU A 104 12.90 -1.97 -6.07
N MET A 105 11.75 -2.65 -5.96
CA MET A 105 10.45 -2.00 -5.81
C MET A 105 10.17 -1.55 -4.37
N ASN A 106 10.80 -2.18 -3.37
CA ASN A 106 10.50 -1.97 -1.95
C ASN A 106 10.64 -0.50 -1.50
N PRO A 107 11.68 0.27 -1.89
CA PRO A 107 11.77 1.68 -1.51
C PRO A 107 10.56 2.53 -1.93
N THR A 108 10.05 2.30 -3.14
CA THR A 108 8.85 2.99 -3.66
C THR A 108 7.61 2.57 -2.89
N ARG A 109 7.42 1.26 -2.64
CA ARG A 109 6.31 0.72 -1.84
C ARG A 109 6.32 1.29 -0.42
N LEU A 110 7.48 1.30 0.23
CA LEU A 110 7.66 1.87 1.57
C LEU A 110 7.38 3.36 1.59
N SER A 111 7.83 4.11 0.58
CA SER A 111 7.54 5.55 0.48
C SER A 111 6.03 5.81 0.38
N PHE A 112 5.32 5.02 -0.44
CA PHE A 112 3.86 5.07 -0.55
C PHE A 112 3.18 4.73 0.78
N ILE A 113 3.52 3.58 1.38
CA ILE A 113 2.93 3.12 2.65
C ILE A 113 3.17 4.15 3.75
N ARG A 114 4.41 4.60 3.94
CA ARG A 114 4.77 5.62 4.93
C ARG A 114 3.94 6.88 4.72
N SER A 115 3.90 7.41 3.50
CA SER A 115 3.19 8.66 3.21
C SER A 115 1.68 8.53 3.43
N THR A 116 1.10 7.40 3.02
CA THR A 116 -0.34 7.12 3.16
C THR A 116 -0.73 6.93 4.63
N LEU A 117 -0.02 6.08 5.37
CA LEU A 117 -0.29 5.85 6.79
C LEU A 117 -0.04 7.10 7.62
N CYS A 118 1.02 7.87 7.34
CA CYS A 118 1.27 9.12 8.05
C CYS A 118 0.17 10.15 7.80
N ARG A 119 -0.30 10.28 6.55
CA ARG A 119 -1.43 11.16 6.23
C ARG A 119 -2.70 10.72 6.95
N TYR A 120 -3.04 9.43 6.90
CA TYR A 120 -4.26 8.87 7.48
C TYR A 120 -4.29 9.02 9.01
N PHE A 121 -3.19 8.66 9.69
CA PHE A 121 -3.06 8.73 11.15
C PHE A 121 -2.57 10.10 11.67
N ARG A 122 -2.47 11.12 10.80
CA ARG A 122 -2.00 12.49 11.14
C ARG A 122 -0.64 12.50 11.84
N ARG A 123 0.34 11.81 11.26
CA ARG A 123 1.72 11.68 11.73
C ARG A 123 2.69 12.40 10.81
N ASP A 124 3.87 12.75 11.32
CA ASP A 124 4.96 13.33 10.54
C ASP A 124 5.75 12.23 9.79
N PRO A 125 5.75 12.22 8.44
CA PRO A 125 6.50 11.22 7.65
C PRO A 125 8.03 11.40 7.70
N TYR A 126 8.53 12.54 8.19
CA TYR A 126 9.96 12.84 8.31
C TYR A 126 10.54 12.55 9.70
N SER A 127 9.68 12.17 10.66
CA SER A 127 10.12 11.68 11.97
C SER A 127 11.02 10.45 11.84
N SER A 128 11.92 10.25 12.78
CA SER A 128 12.81 9.08 12.81
C SER A 128 12.06 7.75 13.02
N LYS A 129 10.88 7.79 13.65
CA LYS A 129 9.99 6.64 13.85
C LYS A 129 8.54 7.02 13.51
N PRO A 130 8.22 7.20 12.21
CA PRO A 130 6.94 7.75 11.79
C PRO A 130 5.76 6.84 12.15
N LEU A 131 5.99 5.53 12.23
CA LEU A 131 4.95 4.53 12.53
C LEU A 131 4.92 4.11 14.01
N LYS A 132 5.64 4.83 14.89
CA LYS A 132 5.74 4.48 16.31
C LYS A 132 4.37 4.29 16.98
N GLY A 133 4.18 3.14 17.62
CA GLY A 133 2.95 2.83 18.37
C GLY A 133 1.77 2.37 17.51
N LEU A 134 1.94 2.19 16.19
CA LEU A 134 0.98 1.48 15.36
C LEU A 134 1.27 -0.02 15.41
N LYS A 135 0.23 -0.84 15.56
CA LYS A 135 0.24 -2.28 15.30
C LYS A 135 -0.02 -2.50 13.82
N VAL A 136 0.94 -3.06 13.12
CA VAL A 136 0.88 -3.28 11.67
C VAL A 136 0.97 -4.77 11.40
N ILE A 137 0.11 -5.28 10.53
CA ILE A 137 0.24 -6.64 9.99
C ILE A 137 0.68 -6.61 8.53
N ASP A 138 1.65 -7.45 8.19
CA ASP A 138 2.09 -7.75 6.83
C ASP A 138 1.62 -9.16 6.44
N VAL A 139 0.58 -9.24 5.61
CA VAL A 139 -0.05 -10.50 5.17
C VAL A 139 0.57 -10.94 3.84
N GLY A 140 1.17 -12.14 3.84
CA GLY A 140 2.01 -12.63 2.75
C GLY A 140 3.40 -12.02 2.77
N CYS A 141 4.00 -11.95 3.97
CA CYS A 141 5.27 -11.27 4.20
C CYS A 141 6.48 -11.93 3.51
N GLY A 142 6.36 -13.20 3.09
CA GLY A 142 7.47 -13.95 2.53
C GLY A 142 8.67 -14.00 3.47
N GLY A 143 9.85 -13.65 2.95
CA GLY A 143 11.08 -13.53 3.71
C GLY A 143 11.25 -12.22 4.51
N GLY A 144 10.25 -11.35 4.58
CA GLY A 144 10.26 -10.18 5.47
C GLY A 144 10.80 -8.86 4.88
N ILE A 145 10.98 -8.78 3.56
CA ILE A 145 11.53 -7.59 2.87
C ILE A 145 10.78 -6.30 3.22
N LEU A 146 9.45 -6.37 3.36
CA LEU A 146 8.62 -5.23 3.72
C LEU A 146 8.52 -5.06 5.26
N SER A 147 8.37 -6.17 5.98
CA SER A 147 8.12 -6.18 7.42
C SER A 147 9.27 -5.55 8.22
N GLU A 148 10.52 -5.80 7.81
CA GLU A 148 11.70 -5.27 8.50
C GLU A 148 11.80 -3.74 8.48
N PRO A 149 11.72 -3.06 7.33
CA PRO A 149 11.65 -1.60 7.30
C PRO A 149 10.45 -1.01 8.04
N LEU A 150 9.30 -1.69 8.08
CA LEU A 150 8.14 -1.25 8.89
C LEU A 150 8.49 -1.22 10.39
N ALA A 151 9.19 -2.25 10.88
CA ALA A 151 9.67 -2.31 12.25
C ALA A 151 10.72 -1.23 12.54
N ARG A 152 11.67 -1.01 11.60
CA ARG A 152 12.67 0.08 11.70
C ARG A 152 12.02 1.46 11.76
N MET A 153 10.88 1.67 11.08
CA MET A 153 10.06 2.88 11.19
C MET A 153 9.26 3.00 12.50
N GLY A 154 9.39 2.03 13.41
CA GLY A 154 8.84 2.04 14.77
C GLY A 154 7.49 1.34 14.93
N ALA A 155 6.95 0.70 13.89
CA ALA A 155 5.73 -0.08 14.02
C ALA A 155 5.96 -1.33 14.89
N THR A 156 4.92 -1.78 15.60
CA THR A 156 4.86 -3.13 16.17
C THR A 156 4.33 -4.05 15.08
N VAL A 157 5.21 -4.87 14.51
CA VAL A 157 4.90 -5.64 13.30
C VAL A 157 4.61 -7.09 13.63
N THR A 158 3.46 -7.56 13.15
CA THR A 158 3.16 -9.00 12.98
C THR A 158 3.25 -9.29 11.49
N ALA A 159 3.91 -10.37 11.11
CA ALA A 159 4.14 -10.72 9.72
C ALA A 159 3.75 -12.19 9.51
N ILE A 160 2.85 -12.46 8.57
CA ILE A 160 2.32 -13.80 8.34
C ILE A 160 2.53 -14.27 6.91
N ASP A 161 2.74 -15.56 6.76
CA ASP A 161 2.84 -16.23 5.47
C ASP A 161 2.38 -17.69 5.64
N ALA A 162 1.82 -18.28 4.59
CA ALA A 162 1.36 -19.66 4.61
C ALA A 162 2.50 -20.67 4.43
N VAL A 163 3.68 -20.22 3.98
CA VAL A 163 4.85 -21.05 3.73
C VAL A 163 5.80 -20.99 4.93
N ASP A 164 5.87 -22.07 5.70
CA ASP A 164 6.73 -22.18 6.88
C ASP A 164 8.22 -21.88 6.58
N LYS A 165 8.71 -22.31 5.41
CA LYS A 165 10.09 -22.04 5.00
C LYS A 165 10.37 -20.54 4.83
N ASN A 166 9.42 -19.76 4.29
CA ASN A 166 9.54 -18.31 4.16
C ASN A 166 9.65 -17.66 5.54
N ILE A 167 8.78 -18.04 6.46
CA ILE A 167 8.78 -17.56 7.85
C ILE A 167 10.10 -17.87 8.56
N LYS A 168 10.66 -19.07 8.37
CA LYS A 168 11.97 -19.42 8.93
C LYS A 168 13.08 -18.51 8.41
N ILE A 169 13.13 -18.27 7.10
CA ILE A 169 14.11 -17.36 6.49
C ILE A 169 13.95 -15.94 7.02
N ALA A 170 12.70 -15.45 7.11
CA ALA A 170 12.41 -14.12 7.63
C ALA A 170 12.89 -13.96 9.09
N ARG A 171 12.60 -14.95 9.95
CA ARG A 171 13.06 -14.94 11.35
C ARG A 171 14.58 -14.95 11.47
N ILE A 172 15.26 -15.78 10.68
CA ILE A 172 16.74 -15.86 10.69
C ILE A 172 17.34 -14.52 10.27
N HIS A 173 16.84 -13.91 9.19
CA HIS A 173 17.34 -12.62 8.73
C HIS A 173 17.06 -11.51 9.75
N ALA A 174 15.83 -11.42 10.25
CA ALA A 174 15.41 -10.41 11.21
C ALA A 174 16.15 -10.49 12.55
N ALA A 175 16.60 -11.68 12.97
CA ALA A 175 17.36 -11.88 14.21
C ALA A 175 18.73 -11.19 14.21
N SER A 176 19.26 -10.83 13.04
CA SER A 176 20.57 -10.16 12.93
C SER A 176 20.54 -8.68 13.35
N ASP A 177 19.36 -8.06 13.43
CA ASP A 177 19.16 -6.65 13.79
C ASP A 177 18.20 -6.56 14.99
N PRO A 178 18.62 -5.97 16.13
CA PRO A 178 17.78 -5.86 17.32
C PRO A 178 16.42 -5.16 17.09
N THR A 179 16.34 -4.28 16.10
CA THR A 179 15.09 -3.56 15.78
C THR A 179 14.09 -4.41 15.01
N THR A 180 14.56 -5.42 14.29
CA THR A 180 13.72 -6.34 13.52
C THR A 180 13.53 -7.68 14.24
N ALA A 181 14.39 -8.02 15.19
CA ALA A 181 14.26 -9.22 16.02
C ALA A 181 12.95 -9.24 16.84
N SER A 182 12.30 -8.10 17.05
CA SER A 182 11.01 -8.00 17.75
C SER A 182 9.79 -8.26 16.84
N ILE A 183 9.97 -8.51 15.54
CA ILE A 183 8.87 -8.79 14.62
C ILE A 183 8.28 -10.16 14.93
N GLU A 184 6.96 -10.22 15.07
CA GLU A 184 6.23 -11.47 15.27
C GLU A 184 5.96 -12.13 13.92
N TYR A 185 6.86 -13.01 13.47
CA TYR A 185 6.64 -13.82 12.27
C TYR A 185 5.85 -15.08 12.60
N CYS A 186 4.75 -15.36 11.90
CA CYS A 186 3.91 -16.56 12.13
C CYS A 186 3.57 -17.28 10.82
N CYS A 187 3.71 -18.61 10.80
CA CYS A 187 3.22 -19.44 9.71
C CYS A 187 1.73 -19.68 9.89
N THR A 188 0.90 -18.81 9.30
CA THR A 188 -0.56 -18.82 9.45
C THR A 188 -1.21 -18.02 8.32
N THR A 189 -2.54 -18.00 8.27
CA THR A 189 -3.31 -17.25 7.27
C THR A 189 -4.09 -16.11 7.91
N ALA A 190 -4.58 -15.18 7.08
CA ALA A 190 -5.40 -14.08 7.56
C ALA A 190 -6.69 -14.57 8.21
N GLU A 191 -7.32 -15.59 7.63
CA GLU A 191 -8.55 -16.22 8.11
C GLU A 191 -8.37 -16.78 9.53
N GLU A 192 -7.23 -17.40 9.81
CA GLU A 192 -6.96 -17.97 11.13
C GLU A 192 -6.77 -16.87 12.18
N LEU A 193 -6.07 -15.78 11.84
CA LEU A 193 -5.95 -14.63 12.73
C LEU A 193 -7.29 -13.93 12.99
N VAL A 194 -8.22 -13.95 12.02
CA VAL A 194 -9.59 -13.47 12.23
C VAL A 194 -10.33 -14.34 13.25
N LYS A 195 -10.16 -15.67 13.21
CA LYS A 195 -10.75 -16.58 14.22
C LYS A 195 -10.17 -16.32 15.61
N GLU A 196 -8.88 -15.99 15.70
CA GLU A 196 -8.21 -15.56 16.92
C GLU A 196 -8.63 -14.16 17.41
N LYS A 197 -9.47 -13.45 16.63
CA LYS A 197 -9.94 -12.08 16.90
C LYS A 197 -8.80 -11.08 17.06
N ARG A 198 -7.71 -11.28 16.31
CA ARG A 198 -6.62 -10.31 16.25
C ARG A 198 -7.04 -9.10 15.43
N MET A 199 -6.58 -7.93 15.84
CA MET A 199 -6.85 -6.67 15.13
C MET A 199 -5.62 -5.77 15.12
N PHE A 200 -5.49 -4.99 14.05
CA PHE A 200 -4.33 -4.15 13.76
C PHE A 200 -4.76 -2.74 13.34
N ASP A 201 -3.91 -1.75 13.63
CA ASP A 201 -4.13 -0.37 13.19
C ASP A 201 -3.97 -0.26 11.67
N ALA A 202 -3.00 -0.97 11.10
CA ALA A 202 -2.83 -1.08 9.66
C ALA A 202 -2.65 -2.52 9.19
N VAL A 203 -3.36 -2.90 8.15
CA VAL A 203 -3.27 -4.19 7.46
C VAL A 203 -2.64 -3.96 6.10
N ILE A 204 -1.53 -4.62 5.80
CA ILE A 204 -0.82 -4.48 4.54
C ILE A 204 -0.74 -5.84 3.88
N SER A 205 -1.08 -5.93 2.59
CA SER A 205 -0.88 -7.13 1.79
C SER A 205 -0.47 -6.76 0.37
N LEU A 206 0.76 -7.08 0.00
CA LEU A 206 1.31 -6.71 -1.31
C LEU A 206 1.58 -7.98 -2.13
N GLU A 207 1.03 -8.03 -3.35
CA GLU A 207 1.25 -9.12 -4.32
C GLU A 207 0.80 -10.51 -3.85
N VAL A 208 -0.27 -10.58 -3.06
CA VAL A 208 -0.82 -11.85 -2.54
C VAL A 208 -2.13 -12.24 -3.22
N ILE A 209 -2.98 -11.25 -3.51
CA ILE A 209 -4.36 -11.47 -3.96
C ILE A 209 -4.45 -12.19 -5.31
N GLU A 210 -3.40 -12.14 -6.13
CA GLU A 210 -3.30 -12.88 -7.39
C GLU A 210 -2.99 -14.38 -7.22
N HIS A 211 -2.49 -14.79 -6.05
CA HIS A 211 -2.09 -16.15 -5.74
C HIS A 211 -3.11 -16.89 -4.85
N VAL A 212 -4.13 -16.19 -4.34
CA VAL A 212 -5.20 -16.81 -3.53
C VAL A 212 -6.26 -17.47 -4.41
N ALA A 213 -6.84 -18.56 -3.91
CA ALA A 213 -7.93 -19.29 -4.53
C ALA A 213 -9.24 -18.47 -4.53
N ASN A 214 -9.50 -17.68 -3.49
CA ASN A 214 -10.69 -16.85 -3.35
C ASN A 214 -10.35 -15.40 -2.94
N PRO A 215 -10.20 -14.46 -3.90
CA PRO A 215 -9.87 -13.07 -3.63
C PRO A 215 -10.89 -12.31 -2.77
N LEU A 216 -12.17 -12.67 -2.87
CA LEU A 216 -13.23 -12.01 -2.11
C LEU A 216 -13.11 -12.32 -0.61
N GLU A 217 -13.05 -13.60 -0.26
CA GLU A 217 -12.88 -14.04 1.13
C GLU A 217 -11.57 -13.53 1.74
N PHE A 218 -10.51 -13.45 0.92
CA PHE A 218 -9.26 -12.85 1.35
C PHE A 218 -9.43 -11.37 1.70
N CYS A 219 -10.11 -10.58 0.86
CA CYS A 219 -10.39 -9.17 1.16
C CYS A 219 -11.28 -8.98 2.39
N GLU A 220 -12.27 -9.85 2.59
CA GLU A 220 -13.10 -9.85 3.80
C GLU A 220 -12.25 -10.11 5.06
N SER A 221 -11.30 -11.05 4.97
CA SER A 221 -10.37 -11.34 6.07
C SER A 221 -9.44 -10.16 6.36
N LEU A 222 -8.86 -9.52 5.33
CA LEU A 222 -8.04 -8.32 5.51
C LEU A 222 -8.83 -7.17 6.17
N SER A 223 -10.10 -7.00 5.79
CA SER A 223 -10.99 -6.01 6.39
C SER A 223 -11.28 -6.33 7.86
N ALA A 224 -11.56 -7.58 8.18
CA ALA A 224 -11.85 -8.03 9.55
C ALA A 224 -10.64 -7.92 10.51
N LEU A 225 -9.41 -7.97 9.98
CA LEU A 225 -8.18 -7.76 10.75
C LEU A 225 -7.90 -6.28 11.06
N ALA A 226 -8.57 -5.34 10.41
CA ALA A 226 -8.40 -3.92 10.70
C ALA A 226 -9.31 -3.48 11.85
N VAL A 227 -8.77 -2.70 12.79
CA VAL A 227 -9.60 -2.00 13.80
C VAL A 227 -10.59 -1.03 13.13
N PRO A 228 -11.69 -0.64 13.80
CA PRO A 228 -12.49 0.48 13.33
C PRO A 228 -11.62 1.74 13.19
N ASN A 229 -11.69 2.39 12.02
CA ASN A 229 -10.78 3.49 11.63
C ASN A 229 -9.31 3.07 11.47
N GLY A 230 -9.05 1.80 11.23
CA GLY A 230 -7.77 1.29 10.75
C GLY A 230 -7.60 1.52 9.24
N ALA A 231 -6.40 1.24 8.74
CA ALA A 231 -6.07 1.39 7.32
C ALA A 231 -5.71 0.04 6.70
N THR A 232 -6.29 -0.27 5.54
CA THR A 232 -5.90 -1.45 4.75
C THR A 232 -5.21 -0.99 3.46
N VAL A 233 -4.00 -1.50 3.21
CA VAL A 233 -3.23 -1.25 2.00
C VAL A 233 -3.05 -2.56 1.25
N VAL A 234 -3.58 -2.61 0.02
CA VAL A 234 -3.43 -3.77 -0.87
C VAL A 234 -2.72 -3.33 -2.14
N SER A 235 -1.73 -4.10 -2.60
CA SER A 235 -1.19 -3.99 -3.96
C SER A 235 -1.26 -5.32 -4.69
N THR A 236 -1.37 -5.23 -6.01
CA THR A 236 -1.32 -6.36 -6.92
C THR A 236 -0.71 -5.91 -8.24
N ILE A 237 0.04 -6.77 -8.90
CA ILE A 237 0.53 -6.50 -10.24
C ILE A 237 -0.69 -6.50 -11.18
N ASN A 238 -0.89 -5.35 -11.83
CA ASN A 238 -1.97 -5.14 -12.77
C ASN A 238 -1.93 -6.19 -13.90
N ARG A 239 -2.94 -7.07 -13.99
CA ARG A 239 -3.09 -8.11 -15.03
C ARG A 239 -3.53 -7.58 -16.40
N SER A 240 -3.39 -6.29 -16.71
CA SER A 240 -3.64 -5.83 -18.09
C SER A 240 -2.63 -6.48 -19.04
N MET A 241 -3.06 -6.98 -20.21
CA MET A 241 -2.16 -7.62 -21.19
C MET A 241 -0.97 -6.71 -21.58
N ARG A 242 -1.16 -5.39 -21.50
CA ARG A 242 -0.11 -4.39 -21.70
C ARG A 242 0.90 -4.38 -20.54
N ALA A 243 0.46 -4.47 -19.29
CA ALA A 243 1.35 -4.54 -18.13
C ALA A 243 2.10 -5.88 -18.07
N TYR A 244 1.46 -7.00 -18.42
CA TYR A 244 2.13 -8.31 -18.54
C TYR A 244 3.16 -8.32 -19.68
N ALA A 245 2.80 -7.84 -20.88
CA ALA A 245 3.74 -7.71 -21.98
C ALA A 245 4.89 -6.74 -21.67
N THR A 246 4.62 -5.63 -20.97
CA THR A 246 5.66 -4.69 -20.55
C THR A 246 6.54 -5.29 -19.45
N ALA A 247 5.98 -6.08 -18.52
CA ALA A 247 6.76 -6.75 -17.49
C ALA A 247 7.67 -7.83 -18.08
N ILE A 248 7.18 -8.62 -19.05
CA ILE A 248 7.99 -9.59 -19.80
C ILE A 248 9.08 -8.87 -20.61
N VAL A 249 8.71 -7.86 -21.41
CA VAL A 249 9.69 -7.11 -22.22
C VAL A 249 10.72 -6.38 -21.36
N ALA A 250 10.32 -5.84 -20.21
CA ALA A 250 11.25 -5.21 -19.27
C ALA A 250 12.16 -6.23 -18.57
N ALA A 251 11.63 -7.40 -18.21
CA ALA A 251 12.42 -8.48 -17.63
C ALA A 251 13.45 -9.03 -18.62
N GLU A 252 13.02 -9.33 -19.86
CA GLU A 252 13.83 -9.96 -20.90
C GLU A 252 14.82 -8.97 -21.53
N TYR A 253 14.37 -7.79 -21.97
CA TYR A 253 15.16 -6.90 -22.83
C TYR A 253 15.85 -5.75 -22.10
N ILE A 254 15.37 -5.36 -20.90
CA ILE A 254 15.97 -4.24 -20.15
C ILE A 254 16.84 -4.77 -19.00
N LEU A 255 16.37 -5.80 -18.30
CA LEU A 255 17.08 -6.37 -17.15
C LEU A 255 17.94 -7.59 -17.51
N GLY A 256 17.83 -8.12 -18.74
CA GLY A 256 18.60 -9.28 -19.20
C GLY A 256 18.27 -10.56 -18.43
N TRP A 257 17.05 -10.64 -17.90
CA TRP A 257 16.63 -11.73 -17.05
C TRP A 257 15.96 -12.80 -17.90
N ASP A 258 16.74 -13.79 -18.29
CA ASP A 258 16.27 -14.94 -19.05
C ASP A 258 16.04 -16.11 -18.08
N PRO A 259 14.80 -16.45 -17.71
CA PRO A 259 14.54 -17.59 -16.83
C PRO A 259 14.72 -18.95 -17.53
N TRP A 260 15.08 -18.97 -18.82
CA TRP A 260 15.21 -20.18 -19.64
C TRP A 260 16.55 -20.32 -20.41
N ALA A 261 17.56 -19.50 -20.08
CA ALA A 261 18.92 -19.63 -20.62
C ALA A 261 19.89 -20.29 -19.62
#